data_AF-A0AAV5TAQ1-F1
#
_entry.id   AF-A0AAV5TAQ1-F1
#
_cell.length_a   1.000
_cell.length_b   1.000
_cell.length_c   1.000
_cell.angle_alpha   90.00
_cell.angle_beta   90.00
_cell.angle_gamma   90.00
#
_symmetry.space_group_name_H-M   'P 1'
#
loop_
_entity.id
_entity.type
_entity.pdbx_description
1 polymer ?
#
loop_
_entity_poly.entity_id
_entity_poly.type
_entity_poly.pdbx_seq_one_letter_code
_entity_poly.pdbx_strand_id
1 'polypeptide(L)' 'EPVVPLREVILSLLKDNGQTISDNVGFSFARIGEGKGFASMLYKVHAGASSYAVKITNPRATLDGFVMDTHRDQ' A
#
# COMPACT_ATOMS: atom_id res chain seq x y z
N GLU A 1 -3.89 18.59 5.75
CA GLU A 1 -4.10 17.27 6.39
C GLU A 1 -3.30 16.21 5.63
N PRO A 2 -2.70 15.20 6.28
CA PRO A 2 -2.01 14.13 5.57
C PRO A 2 -3.03 13.39 4.70
N VAL A 3 -2.76 13.27 3.40
CA VAL A 3 -3.62 12.55 2.45
C VAL A 3 -3.46 11.06 2.75
N VAL A 4 -4.38 10.48 3.51
CA VAL A 4 -4.47 9.04 3.67
C VAL A 4 -5.05 8.49 2.36
N PRO A 5 -4.32 7.63 1.62
CA PRO A 5 -4.84 7.03 0.40
C PRO A 5 -6.10 6.20 0.71
N LEU A 6 -7.11 6.33 -0.16
CA LEU A 6 -8.37 5.60 -0.02
C LEU A 6 -8.13 4.09 -0.18
N ARG A 7 -8.84 3.31 0.64
CA ARG A 7 -8.81 1.83 0.60
C ARG A 7 -8.95 1.29 -0.82
N GLU A 8 -9.90 1.81 -1.59
CA GLU A 8 -10.20 1.36 -2.96
C GLU A 8 -9.01 1.54 -3.91
N VAL A 9 -8.27 2.64 -3.77
CA VAL A 9 -7.11 2.91 -4.62
C VAL A 9 -5.96 1.97 -4.28
N ILE A 10 -5.75 1.69 -2.99
CA ILE A 10 -4.73 0.73 -2.54
C ILE A 10 -5.08 -0.70 -2.97
N LEU A 11 -6.34 -1.11 -2.82
CA LEU A 11 -6.77 -2.44 -3.27
C LEU A 11 -6.65 -2.57 -4.79
N SER A 12 -6.99 -1.53 -5.56
CA SER A 12 -6.81 -1.52 -7.02
C SER A 12 -5.33 -1.63 -7.38
N LEU A 13 -4.46 -0.84 -6.75
CA LEU A 13 -3.01 -0.92 -6.93
C LEU A 13 -2.46 -2.32 -6.64
N LEU A 14 -2.88 -2.95 -5.54
CA LEU A 14 -2.46 -4.31 -5.19
C LEU A 14 -2.92 -5.31 -6.26
N LYS A 15 -4.18 -5.23 -6.71
CA LYS A 15 -4.73 -6.07 -7.79
C LYS A 15 -4.00 -5.87 -9.12
N ASP A 16 -3.70 -4.62 -9.49
CA ASP A 16 -2.95 -4.26 -10.70
C ASP A 16 -1.52 -4.82 -10.66
N ASN A 17 -0.94 -4.99 -9.47
CA ASN A 17 0.34 -5.66 -9.24
C ASN A 17 0.21 -7.19 -9.08
N GLY A 18 -0.91 -7.77 -9.51
CA GLY A 18 -1.13 -9.22 -9.55
C GLY A 18 -1.54 -9.86 -8.23
N GLN A 19 -1.88 -9.08 -7.20
CA GLN A 19 -2.34 -9.61 -5.92
C GLN A 19 -3.82 -10.02 -6.00
N THR A 20 -4.13 -11.25 -5.60
CA THR A 20 -5.52 -11.72 -5.51
C THR A 20 -6.09 -11.37 -4.14
N ILE A 21 -6.77 -10.22 -4.05
CA ILE A 21 -7.35 -9.73 -2.79
C ILE A 21 -8.86 -9.60 -2.95
N SER A 22 -9.62 -10.19 -2.03
CA SER A 22 -11.08 -10.06 -1.99
C SER A 22 -11.50 -8.69 -1.48
N ASP A 23 -12.61 -8.16 -2.00
CA ASP A 23 -13.16 -6.87 -1.57
C ASP A 23 -13.76 -6.90 -0.15
N ASN A 24 -13.92 -8.10 0.44
CA ASN A 24 -14.47 -8.27 1.79
C ASN A 24 -13.41 -8.60 2.85
N VAL A 25 -12.13 -8.33 2.57
CA VAL A 25 -11.05 -8.54 3.55
C VAL A 25 -10.95 -7.40 4.55
N GLY A 26 -10.55 -7.75 5.78
CA GLY A 26 -10.10 -6.78 6.77
C GLY A 26 -8.95 -5.95 6.20
N PHE A 27 -9.08 -4.62 6.29
CA PHE A 27 -8.13 -3.67 5.73
C PHE A 27 -7.61 -2.75 6.83
N SER A 28 -6.30 -2.64 6.97
CA SER A 28 -5.68 -1.63 7.83
C SER A 28 -4.51 -0.96 7.14
N PHE A 29 -4.30 0.30 7.49
CA PHE A 29 -3.35 1.17 6.83
C PHE A 29 -2.58 1.96 7.88
N ALA A 30 -1.26 1.75 7.95
CA ALA A 30 -0.40 2.39 8.94
C ALA A 30 0.83 2.99 8.27
N ARG A 31 1.13 4.26 8.59
CA ARG A 31 2.38 4.90 8.16
C ARG A 31 3.54 4.27 8.93
N ILE A 32 4.54 3.77 8.20
CA ILE A 32 5.73 3.13 8.79
C ILE A 32 6.99 3.98 8.64
N GLY A 33 6.96 5.03 7.81
CA GLY A 33 8.06 5.98 7.73
C GLY A 33 8.00 6.89 6.52
N GLU A 34 9.12 7.56 6.28
CA GLU A 34 9.38 8.35 5.08
C GLU A 34 10.61 7.78 4.38
N GLY A 35 10.48 7.50 3.09
CA GLY A 35 11.59 7.10 2.25
C GLY A 35 12.57 8.25 2.03
N LYS A 36 13.87 7.94 1.91
CA LYS A 36 14.87 8.92 1.51
C LYS A 36 14.72 9.25 0.02
N GLY A 37 14.17 10.42 -0.28
CA GLY A 37 13.97 10.94 -1.65
C GLY A 37 12.52 11.35 -1.90
N PHE A 38 12.31 12.55 -2.45
CA PHE A 38 11.02 13.12 -2.90
C PHE A 38 9.81 12.71 -2.04
N ALA A 39 9.61 13.36 -0.89
CA ALA A 39 8.41 13.29 -0.03
C ALA A 39 7.65 11.94 -0.04
N SER A 40 8.39 10.83 -0.02
CA SER A 40 7.81 9.51 -0.28
C SER A 40 7.37 8.93 1.05
N MET A 41 6.07 8.82 1.26
CA MET A 41 5.54 8.23 2.48
C MET A 41 5.46 6.70 2.30
N LEU A 42 6.00 5.97 3.28
CA LEU A 42 5.95 4.51 3.32
C LEU A 42 4.84 4.06 4.26
N TYR A 43 4.04 3.12 3.78
CA TYR A 43 2.90 2.59 4.50
C TYR A 43 2.91 1.07 4.50
N LYS A 44 2.48 0.50 5.62
CA LYS A 44 2.13 -0.90 5.74
C LYS A 44 0.64 -1.05 5.56
N VAL A 45 0.26 -1.92 4.64
CA VAL A 45 -1.12 -2.27 4.34
C VAL A 45 -1.34 -3.72 4.75
N HIS A 46 -2.34 -3.96 5.57
CA HIS A 46 -2.84 -5.30 5.80
C HIS A 46 -4.12 -5.49 5.00
N ALA A 47 -4.19 -6.56 4.22
CA ALA A 47 -5.37 -6.96 3.47
C ALA A 47 -5.59 -8.46 3.71
N GLY A 48 -6.52 -8.79 4.62
CA GLY A 48 -6.72 -10.15 5.08
C GLY A 48 -5.51 -10.70 5.82
N ALA A 49 -4.98 -11.84 5.38
CA ALA A 49 -3.78 -12.47 5.96
C ALA A 49 -2.46 -11.94 5.38
N SER A 50 -2.52 -11.09 4.36
CA SER A 50 -1.35 -10.57 3.66
C SER A 50 -0.96 -9.18 4.15
N SER A 51 0.34 -8.92 4.15
CA SER A 51 0.91 -7.62 4.48
C SER A 51 1.72 -7.10 3.30
N TYR A 52 1.57 -5.82 2.99
CA TYR A 52 2.21 -5.17 1.86
C TYR A 52 2.88 -3.88 2.31
N ALA A 53 4.07 -3.60 1.79
CA ALA A 53 4.66 -2.27 1.85
C ALA A 53 4.22 -1.48 0.62
N VAL A 54 3.69 -0.28 0.82
CA VAL A 54 3.29 0.64 -0.25
C VAL A 54 4.04 1.96 -0.08
N LYS A 55 4.72 2.39 -1.14
CA LYS A 55 5.38 3.69 -1.23
C LYS A 55 4.50 4.67 -2.00
N ILE A 56 4.32 5.88 -1.47
CA ILE A 56 3.53 6.94 -2.11
C ILE A 56 4.44 8.14 -2.31
N THR A 57 4.80 8.40 -3.56
CA THR A 57 5.74 9.45 -4.00
C THR A 57 5.05 10.78 -4.30
N ASN A 58 3.75 10.79 -4.60
CA ASN A 58 3.00 12.02 -4.88
C ASN A 58 1.50 11.89 -4.53
N PRO A 59 1.05 12.32 -3.33
CA PRO A 59 -0.36 12.23 -2.93
C PRO A 59 -1.31 13.11 -3.77
N ARG A 60 -0.78 13.97 -4.66
CA ARG A 60 -1.57 14.88 -5.51
C ARG A 60 -1.72 14.45 -6.97
N ALA A 61 -0.95 13.49 -7.49
CA ALA A 61 -0.98 13.22 -8.94
C ALA A 61 -0.93 11.76 -9.37
N THR A 62 -0.32 10.83 -8.62
CA THR A 62 -0.25 9.43 -9.09
C THR A 62 0.22 8.53 -7.95
N LEU A 63 -0.59 7.54 -7.57
CA LEU A 63 -0.19 6.47 -6.67
C LEU A 63 0.72 5.51 -7.44
N ASP A 64 2.02 5.84 -7.52
CA ASP A 64 3.04 4.95 -8.07
C ASP A 64 3.51 4.00 -6.97
N GLY A 65 2.71 2.96 -6.76
CA GLY A 65 2.88 2.04 -5.63
C GLY A 65 3.71 0.82 -6.01
N PHE A 66 4.85 0.66 -5.36
CA PHE A 66 5.61 -0.57 -5.37
C PHE A 66 5.05 -1.51 -4.32
N VAL A 67 4.59 -2.69 -4.73
CA VAL A 67 4.09 -3.74 -3.83
C VAL A 67 5.21 -4.74 -3.59
N MET A 68 5.73 -4.78 -2.37
CA MET A 68 6.58 -5.87 -1.92
C MET A 68 5.74 -6.81 -1.07
N ASP A 69 5.57 -8.05 -1.55
CA ASP A 69 4.99 -9.15 -0.79
C ASP A 69 6.00 -9.60 0.28
N THR A 70 5.60 -9.58 1.55
CA THR A 70 6.45 -10.02 2.66
C THR A 70 6.18 -11.46 3.08
N HIS A 71 5.44 -12.26 2.30
CA HIS A 71 5.20 -13.69 2.53
C HIS A 71 6.21 -14.53 1.74
N ARG A 72 7.47 -14.48 2.17
CA ARG A 72 8.44 -15.56 1.96
C ARG A 72 9.11 -15.85 3.28
N ASP A 73 8.49 -16.74 4.06
CA ASP A 73 9.22 -17.69 4.89
C ASP A 73 8.25 -18.81 5.27
N GLN A 74 8.48 -19.98 4.67
CA GLN A 74 7.94 -21.26 5.09
C GLN A 74 9.11 -22.06 5.65
#